data_AF-A0A075HIG4-F1
#
_entry.id   AF-A0A075HIG4-F1
#
_cell.length_a   1.000
_cell.length_b   1.000
_cell.length_c   1.000
_cell.angle_alpha   90.00
_cell.angle_beta   90.00
_cell.angle_gamma   90.00
#
_symmetry.space_group_name_H-M   'P 1'
#
loop_
_entity.id
_entity.type
_entity.pdbx_description
1 polymer ?
#
loop_
_entity_poly.entity_id
_entity_poly.type
_entity_poly.pdbx_seq_one_letter_code
_entity_poly.pdbx_strand_id
1 'polypeptide(L)'
;MITEDSDQSIDSSNSEFTITDAPIMQTAIDVLTKLSINNKMILKAYGETIPNAVAIANIITENMLKGNSKIDQILLDSEISVDEGMTSNIKIILLKN
;
A
#
# COMPACT_ATOMS: atom_id res chain seq x y z
N MET A 1 13.09 -25.85 -31.50
CA MET A 1 12.02 -26.42 -30.65
C MET A 1 12.74 -26.92 -29.41
N ILE A 2 12.85 -26.11 -28.37
CA ILE A 2 11.79 -25.81 -27.41
C ILE A 2 11.71 -24.29 -27.19
N THR A 3 10.52 -23.73 -27.32
CA THR A 3 10.16 -22.37 -26.92
C THR A 3 9.81 -22.40 -25.43
N GLU A 4 10.57 -21.69 -24.61
CA GLU A 4 10.11 -21.30 -23.27
C GLU A 4 9.61 -19.86 -23.39
N ASP A 5 8.28 -19.73 -23.43
CA ASP A 5 7.58 -18.46 -23.29
C ASP A 5 7.79 -17.94 -21.87
N SER A 6 8.67 -16.95 -21.71
CA SER A 6 8.76 -16.14 -20.50
C SER A 6 7.66 -15.07 -20.57
N ASP A 7 6.46 -15.46 -20.15
CA ASP A 7 5.31 -14.58 -20.01
C ASP A 7 5.55 -13.57 -18.87
N GLN A 8 5.53 -12.29 -19.26
CA GLN A 8 5.23 -11.09 -18.48
C GLN A 8 5.94 -10.87 -17.12
N SER A 9 7.00 -10.07 -17.15
CA SER A 9 7.33 -9.16 -16.04
C SER A 9 6.85 -7.75 -16.40
N ILE A 10 5.55 -7.47 -16.21
CA ILE A 10 5.09 -6.09 -16.05
C ILE A 10 5.63 -5.63 -14.69
N ASP A 11 6.57 -4.70 -14.74
CA ASP A 11 7.28 -4.09 -13.63
C ASP A 11 6.36 -3.78 -12.42
N SER A 12 6.39 -4.66 -11.41
CA SER A 12 5.57 -4.60 -10.21
C SER A 12 6.09 -3.63 -9.14
N SER A 13 7.17 -2.89 -9.43
CA SER A 13 7.87 -2.04 -8.45
C SER A 13 7.17 -0.72 -8.12
N ASN A 14 6.23 -0.25 -8.95
CA ASN A 14 5.64 1.09 -8.82
C ASN A 14 4.34 1.16 -7.99
N SER A 15 3.82 0.02 -7.51
CA SER A 15 2.53 -0.01 -6.79
C SER A 15 2.66 0.03 -5.27
N GLU A 16 3.87 -0.06 -4.71
CA GLU A 16 4.07 -0.12 -3.25
C GLU A 16 4.48 1.24 -2.66
N PHE A 17 3.97 1.55 -1.47
CA PHE A 17 4.28 2.76 -0.73
C PHE A 17 4.48 2.44 0.76
N THR A 18 5.68 2.67 1.28
CA THR A 18 5.98 2.49 2.71
C THR A 18 5.59 3.73 3.50
N ILE A 19 4.75 3.54 4.53
CA ILE A 19 4.24 4.59 5.38
C ILE A 19 5.24 4.90 6.50
N THR A 20 5.52 6.19 6.68
CA THR A 20 6.39 6.72 7.73
C THR A 20 5.59 7.56 8.73
N ASP A 21 6.28 8.29 9.59
CA ASP A 21 5.75 9.29 10.52
C ASP A 21 5.51 10.67 9.88
N ALA A 22 5.62 10.77 8.54
CA ALA A 22 5.32 11.99 7.81
C ALA A 22 3.85 12.44 8.02
N PRO A 23 3.55 13.75 7.87
CA PRO A 23 2.18 14.25 8.03
C PRO A 23 1.18 13.47 7.17
N ILE A 24 0.12 12.97 7.82
CA ILE A 24 -0.88 12.07 7.22
C ILE A 24 -1.46 12.66 5.93
N MET A 25 -1.85 13.93 5.94
CA MET A 25 -2.48 14.58 4.79
C MET A 25 -1.53 14.75 3.60
N GLN A 26 -0.24 15.03 3.87
CA GLN A 26 0.77 15.12 2.81
C GLN A 26 0.95 13.75 2.16
N THR A 27 1.15 12.71 2.99
CA THR A 27 1.31 11.34 2.53
C THR A 27 0.08 10.85 1.74
N ALA A 28 -1.13 11.22 2.17
CA ALA A 28 -2.36 10.89 1.47
C ALA A 28 -2.42 11.49 0.06
N ILE A 29 -1.95 12.74 -0.13
CA ILE A 29 -1.87 13.37 -1.46
C ILE A 29 -0.84 12.66 -2.35
N ASP A 30 0.31 12.29 -1.79
CA ASP A 30 1.37 11.60 -2.53
C ASP A 30 0.89 10.20 -3.00
N VAL A 31 0.23 9.46 -2.10
CA VAL A 31 -0.40 8.17 -2.39
C VAL A 31 -1.51 8.32 -3.40
N LEU A 32 -2.39 9.31 -3.26
CA LEU A 32 -3.48 9.60 -4.21
C LEU A 32 -2.95 9.83 -5.63
N THR A 33 -1.86 10.60 -5.75
CA THR A 33 -1.24 10.92 -7.04
C THR A 33 -0.75 9.64 -7.73
N LYS A 34 -0.08 8.76 -6.99
CA LYS A 34 0.38 7.47 -7.53
C LYS A 34 -0.76 6.51 -7.84
N LEU A 35 -1.76 6.40 -6.95
CA LEU A 35 -2.95 5.57 -7.16
C LEU A 35 -3.74 6.01 -8.39
N SER A 36 -3.79 7.31 -8.66
CA SER A 36 -4.49 7.87 -9.83
C SER A 36 -3.85 7.47 -11.17
N ILE A 37 -2.54 7.19 -11.17
CA ILE A 37 -1.78 6.76 -12.35
C ILE A 37 -1.83 5.24 -12.49
N ASN A 38 -1.65 4.51 -11.38
CA ASN A 38 -1.42 3.06 -11.41
C ASN A 38 -2.71 2.24 -11.20
N ASN A 39 -3.83 2.87 -10.86
CA ASN A 39 -5.13 2.28 -10.47
C ASN A 39 -5.10 1.29 -9.28
N LYS A 40 -3.90 0.90 -8.83
CA LYS A 40 -3.64 0.05 -7.67
C LYS A 40 -2.50 0.64 -6.86
N MET A 41 -2.65 0.59 -5.54
CA MET A 41 -1.62 0.99 -4.58
C MET A 41 -1.60 0.02 -3.39
N ILE A 42 -0.41 -0.30 -2.88
CA ILE A 42 -0.20 -1.15 -1.72
C ILE A 42 0.52 -0.31 -0.65
N LEU A 43 -0.19 0.03 0.41
CA LEU A 43 0.39 0.73 1.56
C LEU A 43 1.01 -0.29 2.50
N LYS A 44 2.30 -0.15 2.80
CA LYS A 44 3.03 -0.99 3.76
C LYS A 44 3.35 -0.19 5.02
N ALA A 45 3.08 -0.73 6.20
CA ALA A 45 3.42 -0.09 7.46
C ALA A 45 3.80 -1.09 8.53
N TYR A 46 4.56 -0.63 9.52
CA TYR A 46 5.22 -1.47 10.52
C TYR A 46 5.06 -0.81 11.90
N GLY A 47 4.77 -1.61 12.92
CA GLY A 47 4.65 -1.16 14.31
C GLY A 47 3.80 0.12 14.45
N GLU A 48 4.40 1.17 14.99
CA GLU A 48 3.73 2.43 15.32
C GLU A 48 3.20 3.21 14.09
N THR A 49 3.62 2.89 12.86
CA THR A 49 3.09 3.55 11.65
C THR A 49 1.84 2.87 11.09
N ILE A 50 1.40 1.73 11.64
CA ILE A 50 0.19 1.01 11.21
C ILE A 50 -1.06 1.91 11.28
N PRO A 51 -1.33 2.65 12.37
CA PRO A 51 -2.47 3.56 12.43
C PRO A 51 -2.43 4.63 11.33
N ASN A 52 -1.23 5.12 10.95
CA ASN A 52 -1.09 6.09 9.86
C ASN A 52 -1.53 5.49 8.52
N ALA A 53 -1.15 4.25 8.23
CA ALA A 53 -1.56 3.57 6.99
C ALA A 53 -3.08 3.42 6.90
N VAL A 54 -3.73 3.06 8.01
CA VAL A 54 -5.20 2.95 8.09
C VAL A 54 -5.85 4.32 7.90
N ALA A 55 -5.32 5.36 8.54
CA ALA A 55 -5.84 6.72 8.39
C ALA A 55 -5.72 7.20 6.93
N ILE A 56 -4.56 6.99 6.30
CA ILE A 56 -4.32 7.38 4.90
C ILE A 56 -5.25 6.63 3.95
N ALA A 57 -5.39 5.31 4.12
CA ALA A 57 -6.31 4.50 3.33
C ALA A 57 -7.75 5.05 3.43
N ASN A 58 -8.23 5.29 4.65
CA ASN A 58 -9.58 5.81 4.89
C ASN A 58 -9.77 7.23 4.35
N ILE A 59 -8.78 8.12 4.48
CA ILE A 59 -8.84 9.46 3.89
C ILE A 59 -9.03 9.37 2.38
N ILE A 60 -8.29 8.47 1.73
CA ILE A 60 -8.38 8.30 0.27
C ILE A 60 -9.74 7.72 -0.10
N THR A 61 -10.16 6.60 0.50
CA THR A 61 -11.36 5.88 0.05
C THR A 61 -12.67 6.51 0.52
N GLU A 62 -12.69 7.14 1.68
CA GLU A 62 -13.92 7.72 2.26
C GLU A 62 -14.06 9.22 2.03
N ASN A 63 -12.99 9.93 1.66
CA ASN A 63 -13.03 11.37 1.43
C ASN A 63 -12.56 11.77 0.02
N MET A 64 -11.30 11.52 -0.35
CA MET A 64 -10.70 12.07 -1.58
C MET A 64 -11.22 11.41 -2.88
N LEU A 65 -11.39 10.08 -2.86
CA LEU A 65 -11.88 9.27 -3.98
C LEU A 65 -13.12 8.48 -3.58
N LYS A 66 -14.00 9.11 -2.79
CA LYS A 66 -15.23 8.50 -2.32
C LYS A 66 -16.07 7.98 -3.49
N GLY A 67 -16.43 6.69 -3.44
CA GLY A 67 -17.19 6.00 -4.48
C GLY A 67 -16.39 5.63 -5.74
N ASN A 68 -15.18 6.17 -5.93
CA ASN A 68 -14.30 5.91 -7.06
C ASN A 68 -13.04 5.11 -6.66
N SER A 69 -13.00 4.63 -5.43
CA SER A 69 -11.94 3.77 -4.93
C SER A 69 -12.47 2.87 -3.82
N LYS A 70 -11.72 1.82 -3.50
CA LYS A 70 -12.01 0.88 -2.42
C LYS A 70 -10.73 0.34 -1.81
N ILE A 71 -10.83 -0.09 -0.55
CA ILE A 71 -9.88 -1.03 0.03
C ILE A 71 -10.27 -2.42 -0.47
N ASP A 72 -9.38 -3.05 -1.23
CA ASP A 72 -9.62 -4.37 -1.81
C ASP A 72 -9.24 -5.48 -0.84
N GLN A 73 -8.09 -5.33 -0.18
CA GLN A 73 -7.58 -6.32 0.77
C GLN A 73 -6.75 -5.66 1.87
N ILE A 74 -6.81 -6.24 3.06
CA ILE A 74 -5.91 -5.92 4.17
C ILE A 74 -5.21 -7.21 4.58
N LEU A 75 -3.89 -7.19 4.63
CA LEU A 75 -3.04 -8.27 5.08
C LEU A 75 -2.34 -7.82 6.36
N LEU A 76 -2.44 -8.61 7.42
CA LEU A 76 -1.78 -8.36 8.70
C LEU A 76 -0.85 -9.53 9.00
N ASP A 77 0.38 -9.22 9.38
CA ASP A 77 1.40 -10.21 9.74
C ASP A 77 2.37 -9.62 10.77
N SER A 78 3.43 -10.36 11.08
CA SER A 78 4.56 -9.90 11.89
C SER A 78 5.87 -10.38 11.30
N GLU A 79 6.91 -9.57 11.44
CA GLU A 79 8.29 -9.94 11.12
C GLU A 79 9.07 -10.14 12.43
N ILE A 80 9.93 -11.16 12.49
CA ILE A 80 10.78 -11.43 13.64
C ILE A 80 12.21 -11.03 13.26
N SER A 81 12.79 -10.09 13.99
CA SER A 81 14.22 -9.76 13.92
C SER A 81 14.93 -10.25 15.18
N VAL A 82 16.19 -10.64 15.04
CA VAL A 82 17.00 -11.18 16.14
C VAL A 82 17.23 -10.13 17.23
N ASP A 83 17.33 -8.86 16.83
CA ASP A 83 17.70 -7.75 17.71
C ASP A 83 16.50 -6.95 18.24
N GLU A 84 15.41 -6.84 17.48
CA GLU A 84 14.25 -5.99 17.81
C GLU A 84 12.99 -6.79 18.18
N GLY A 85 13.05 -8.13 18.12
CA GLY A 85 11.93 -8.99 18.43
C GLY A 85 10.88 -9.03 17.33
N MET A 86 9.61 -9.19 17.70
CA MET A 86 8.50 -9.31 16.75
C MET A 86 7.88 -7.94 16.46
N THR A 87 7.91 -7.53 15.20
CA THR A 87 7.33 -6.28 14.71
C THR A 87 6.14 -6.57 13.81
N SER A 88 4.94 -6.16 14.22
CA SER A 88 3.74 -6.27 13.40
C SER A 88 3.87 -5.45 12.11
N ASN A 89 3.34 -5.96 11.00
CA ASN A 89 3.26 -5.24 9.74
C ASN A 89 1.88 -5.40 9.08
N ILE A 90 1.52 -4.42 8.26
CA ILE A 90 0.26 -4.41 7.51
C ILE A 90 0.51 -4.06 6.05
N LYS A 91 -0.24 -4.68 5.15
CA LYS A 91 -0.37 -4.27 3.74
C LYS A 91 -1.82 -3.96 3.43
N ILE A 92 -2.10 -2.75 2.98
CA ILE A 92 -3.44 -2.31 2.57
C ILE A 92 -3.44 -2.11 1.07
N ILE A 93 -4.24 -2.87 0.35
CA ILE A 93 -4.38 -2.79 -1.10
C ILE A 93 -5.55 -1.88 -1.44
N LEU A 94 -5.27 -0.76 -2.10
CA LEU A 94 -6.22 0.19 -2.63
C LEU A 94 -6.40 -0.04 -4.13
N LEU A 95 -7.65 0.00 -4.59
CA LEU A 95 -8.00 0.01 -6.00
C LEU A 95 -8.82 1.26 -6.32
N LYS A 96 -8.50 1.89 -7.45
CA LYS A 96 -9.35 2.89 -8.09
C LYS A 96 -10.28 2.19 -9.07
N ASN A 97 -11.56 2.55 -9.03
CA ASN A 97 -12.61 2.00 -9.89
C ASN A 97 -12.54 2.57 -11.31
#